data_AF-H9ZV46-F1
#
_entry.id   AF-H9ZV46-F1
#
_cell.length_a   1.000
_cell.length_b   1.000
_cell.length_c   1.000
_cell.angle_alpha   90.00
_cell.angle_beta   90.00
_cell.angle_gamma   90.00
#
_symmetry.space_group_name_H-M   'P 1'
#
loop_
_entity.id
_entity.type
_entity.pdbx_description
1 polymer ?
#
loop_
_entity_poly.entity_id
_entity_poly.type
_entity_poly.pdbx_seq_one_letter_code
_entity_poly.pdbx_strand_id
1 'polypeptide(L)' 'MKRLVIRFKDGSTTSLDLVPGREGEDLLRHLRHFPGREVEVVEEQVYDPEHPRRFRYARREDLEALLLSYKGEGLGEGV' A
#
# COMPACT_ATOMS: atom_id res chain seq x y z
N MET A 1 -13.65 1.61 -10.10
CA MET A 1 -12.35 0.94 -9.96
C MET A 1 -11.61 1.61 -8.82
N LYS A 2 -11.21 0.86 -7.79
CA LYS A 2 -10.49 1.37 -6.62
C LYS A 2 -9.01 1.02 -6.76
N ARG A 3 -8.13 1.85 -6.22
CA ARG A 3 -6.68 1.63 -6.28
C ARG A 3 -6.07 1.76 -4.90
N LEU A 4 -5.07 0.96 -4.60
CA LEU A 4 -4.18 1.19 -3.48
C LEU A 4 -3.02 2.05 -3.95
N VAL A 5 -2.74 3.10 -3.20
CA VAL A 5 -1.62 4.02 -3.42
C VAL A 5 -0.67 3.86 -2.25
N ILE A 6 0.59 3.61 -2.55
CA ILE A 6 1.66 3.40 -1.58
C ILE A 6 2.62 4.56 -1.72
N ARG A 7 2.80 5.33 -0.65
CA ARG A 7 3.84 6.34 -0.58
C ARG A 7 4.99 5.79 0.25
N PHE A 8 6.19 5.93 -0.28
CA PHE A 8 7.41 5.55 0.40
C PHE A 8 8.02 6.77 1.11
N LYS A 9 8.81 6.54 2.16
CA LYS A 9 9.50 7.61 2.91
C LYS A 9 10.48 8.43 2.06
N ASP A 10 10.94 7.89 0.93
CA ASP A 10 11.79 8.60 -0.03
C ASP A 10 11.00 9.61 -0.90
N GLY A 11 9.69 9.75 -0.68
CA GLY A 11 8.80 10.64 -1.42
C GLY A 11 8.28 10.03 -2.72
N SER A 12 8.74 8.84 -3.11
CA SER A 12 8.23 8.15 -4.30
C SER A 12 6.88 7.49 -4.02
N THR A 13 6.09 7.29 -5.08
CA THR A 13 4.74 6.73 -4.98
C THR A 13 4.53 5.64 -6.03
N THR A 14 3.85 4.56 -5.64
CA THR A 14 3.39 3.53 -6.56
C THR A 14 1.92 3.22 -6.30
N SER A 15 1.26 2.54 -7.23
CA SER A 15 -0.13 2.13 -7.05
C SER A 15 -0.43 0.80 -7.72
N LEU A 16 -1.41 0.10 -7.18
CA LEU A 16 -1.97 -1.12 -7.74
C LEU A 16 -3.50 -1.07 -7.67
N ASP A 17 -4.14 -1.93 -8.45
CA ASP A 17 -5.59 -2.07 -8.38
C ASP A 17 -6.01 -2.78 -7.09
N LEU A 18 -7.06 -2.27 -6.47
CA LEU A 18 -7.60 -2.85 -5.25
C LEU A 18 -8.58 -3.96 -5.63
N VAL A 19 -8.22 -5.20 -5.29
CA VAL A 19 -9.06 -6.38 -5.45
C VAL A 19 -9.58 -6.80 -4.08
N PRO A 20 -10.90 -6.74 -3.83
CA PRO A 20 -11.48 -7.11 -2.55
C PRO A 20 -11.11 -8.54 -2.13
N GLY A 21 -10.63 -8.71 -0.90
CA GLY A 21 -10.21 -9.99 -0.33
C GLY A 21 -8.77 -10.41 -0.68
N ARG A 22 -8.05 -9.64 -1.51
CA ARG A 22 -6.66 -9.91 -1.91
C ARG A 22 -5.72 -8.75 -1.64
N GLU A 23 -6.18 -7.71 -0.96
CA GLU A 23 -5.44 -6.46 -0.77
C GLU A 23 -4.08 -6.68 -0.10
N GLY A 24 -4.05 -7.47 0.97
CA GLY A 24 -2.81 -7.77 1.71
C GLY A 24 -1.82 -8.61 0.89
N GLU A 25 -2.29 -9.68 0.26
CA GLU A 25 -1.46 -10.55 -0.59
C GLU A 25 -0.86 -9.77 -1.76
N ASP A 26 -1.71 -9.04 -2.49
CA ASP A 26 -1.30 -8.26 -3.66
C ASP A 26 -0.38 -7.11 -3.25
N LEU A 27 -0.61 -6.46 -2.11
CA LEU A 27 0.28 -5.44 -1.56
C LEU A 27 1.67 -6.02 -1.24
N LEU A 28 1.73 -7.13 -0.49
CA LEU A 28 3.00 -7.76 -0.13
C LEU A 28 3.77 -8.22 -1.37
N ARG A 29 3.06 -8.83 -2.32
CA ARG A 29 3.65 -9.23 -3.61
C ARG A 29 4.18 -8.03 -4.39
N HIS A 30 3.42 -6.93 -4.42
CA HIS A 30 3.82 -5.70 -5.11
C HIS A 30 5.08 -5.10 -4.50
N LEU A 31 5.18 -5.05 -3.17
CA LEU A 31 6.33 -4.48 -2.46
C LEU A 31 7.64 -5.26 -2.66
N ARG A 32 7.59 -6.55 -3.03
CA ARG A 32 8.80 -7.32 -3.39
C ARG A 32 9.54 -6.74 -4.60
N HIS A 33 8.85 -5.97 -5.45
CA HIS A 33 9.49 -5.26 -6.57
C HIS A 33 10.22 -3.98 -6.17
N PHE A 34 10.11 -3.56 -4.90
CA PHE A 34 10.70 -2.34 -4.36
C PHE A 34 11.58 -2.63 -3.14
N PRO A 35 12.64 -3.45 -3.29
CA PRO A 35 13.50 -3.84 -2.17
C PRO A 35 14.18 -2.61 -1.54
N GLY A 36 14.28 -2.61 -0.21
CA GLY A 36 14.91 -1.53 0.56
C GLY A 36 14.08 -0.25 0.69
N ARG A 37 12.90 -0.16 0.05
CA ARG A 37 12.02 0.99 0.22
C ARG A 37 11.12 0.81 1.44
N GLU A 38 11.07 1.84 2.27
CA GLU A 38 10.17 1.87 3.42
C GLU A 38 8.85 2.53 3.05
N VAL A 39 7.76 1.81 3.26
CA VAL A 39 6.40 2.36 3.14
C VAL A 39 6.18 3.37 4.27
N GLU A 40 5.67 4.55 3.91
CA GLU A 40 5.24 5.58 4.85
C GLU A 40 3.74 5.48 5.11
N VAL A 41 2.94 5.36 4.05
CA VAL A 41 1.48 5.33 4.14
C VAL A 41 0.89 4.49 3.01
N VAL A 42 -0.20 3.79 3.31
CA VAL A 42 -1.03 3.08 2.33
C VAL A 42 -2.41 3.73 2.29
N GLU A 43 -2.85 4.13 1.11
CA GLU A 43 -4.12 4.84 0.91
C GLU A 43 -4.99 4.10 -0.12
N GLU A 44 -6.29 4.00 0.14
CA GLU A 44 -7.29 3.68 -0.86
C GLU A 44 -7.67 4.95 -1.62
N GLN A 45 -7.43 4.96 -2.93
CA GLN A 45 -7.91 5.98 -3.85
C GLN A 45 -9.32 5.63 -4.34
N VAL A 46 -10.27 6.51 -4.07
CA VAL A 46 -11.67 6.38 -4.46
C VAL A 46 -12.06 7.54 -5.35
N TYR A 47 -12.71 7.24 -6.47
CA TYR A 47 -13.32 8.26 -7.31
C TYR A 47 -14.53 8.86 -6.59
N ASP A 48 -14.54 10.19 -6.48
CA ASP A 48 -15.64 10.97 -5.93
C ASP A 48 -15.92 12.18 -6.85
N PRO A 49 -17.04 12.20 -7.58
CA PRO A 49 -17.36 13.28 -8.50
C PRO A 49 -17.59 14.63 -7.82
N GLU A 50 -17.89 14.67 -6.52
CA GLU A 50 -18.14 15.90 -5.76
C GLU A 50 -16.86 16.52 -5.20
N HIS A 51 -15.75 15.77 -5.20
CA HIS A 51 -14.46 16.29 -4.76
C HIS A 51 -13.81 17.17 -5.84
N PRO A 52 -13.19 18.33 -5.51
CA PRO A 52 -12.54 19.19 -6.51
C PRO A 52 -11.48 18.48 -7.35
N ARG A 53 -10.78 17.51 -6.75
CA ARG A 53 -9.75 16.69 -7.43
C ARG A 53 -10.29 15.38 -8.00
N ARG A 54 -11.60 15.13 -7.88
CA ARG A 54 -12.33 13.92 -8.29
C ARG A 54 -11.90 12.60 -7.64
N PHE A 55 -10.84 12.63 -6.83
CA PHE A 55 -10.34 11.50 -6.08
C PHE A 55 -10.16 11.89 -4.62
N ARG A 56 -10.57 10.98 -3.75
CA ARG A 56 -10.28 10.99 -2.32
C ARG A 56 -9.28 9.88 -2.01
N TYR A 57 -8.48 10.11 -0.97
CA TYR A 57 -7.49 9.17 -0.46
C TYR A 57 -7.83 8.89 1.00
N ALA A 58 -8.07 7.63 1.32
CA ALA A 58 -8.38 7.19 2.68
C ALA A 58 -7.26 6.26 3.15
N ARG A 59 -6.68 6.51 4.33
CA ARG A 59 -5.64 5.62 4.87
C ARG A 59 -6.20 4.22 5.13
N ARG A 60 -5.38 3.22 4.84
CA ARG A 60 -5.66 1.79 5.10
C ARG A 60 -4.75 1.32 6.22
N GLU A 61 -5.10 1.73 7.43
CA GLU A 61 -4.37 1.39 8.66
C GLU A 61 -4.30 -0.14 8.89
N ASP A 62 -5.30 -0.89 8.41
CA ASP A 62 -5.31 -2.34 8.41
C ASP A 62 -4.16 -2.94 7.58
N LEU A 63 -3.87 -2.35 6.41
CA LEU A 63 -2.78 -2.77 5.55
C LEU A 63 -1.42 -2.26 6.07
N GLU A 64 -1.38 -1.06 6.66
CA GLU A 64 -0.17 -0.57 7.33
C GLU A 64 0.22 -1.48 8.50
N ALA A 65 -0.74 -1.92 9.31
CA ALA A 65 -0.51 -2.87 10.39
C ALA A 65 0.01 -4.22 9.87
N LEU A 66 -0.56 -4.74 8.77
CA LEU A 66 -0.04 -5.94 8.10
C LEU A 66 1.44 -5.80 7.71
N LEU A 67 1.83 -4.63 7.19
CA LEU A 67 3.24 -4.38 6.82
C LEU A 67 4.18 -4.35 8.03
N LEU A 68 3.71 -3.80 9.16
CA LEU A 68 4.48 -3.83 10.42
C LEU A 68 4.68 -5.26 10.91
N SER A 69 3.63 -6.08 10.89
CA SER A 69 3.72 -7.51 11.23
C SER A 69 4.64 -8.27 10.26
N TYR A 70 4.51 -8.03 8.95
CA TYR A 70 5.32 -8.70 7.93
C TYR A 70 6.81 -8.34 8.04
N LYS A 71 7.15 -7.07 8.32
CA LYS A 71 8.55 -6.68 8.61
C LYS A 71 9.10 -7.38 9.86
N GLY A 72 8.25 -7.61 10.87
CA GLY A 72 8.61 -8.35 12.09
C GLY A 72 8.86 -9.84 11.86
N GLU A 73 8.16 -10.44 10.89
CA GLU A 73 8.32 -11.87 10.54
C GLU A 73 9.33 -12.12 9.40
N GLY A 74 9.69 -11.10 8.62
CA GLY A 74 10.42 -11.24 7.34
C GLY A 74 11.87 -10.73 7.32
N LEU A 75 12.47 -10.41 8.47
CA LEU A 75 13.92 -10.11 8.60
C LEU A 75 14.68 -11.13 9.47
N GLY A 76 14.07 -12.29 9.71
CA GLY A 76 14.75 -13.48 10.19
C GLY A 76 14.92 -14.46 9.03
N GLU A 77 16.17 -14.69 8.65
CA GLU A 77 16.64 -15.76 7.76
C GLU A 77 16.33 -15.63 6.25
N GLY A 78 17.38 -15.22 5.54
CA GLY A 78 17.50 -15.36 4.10
C GLY A 78 18.97 -15.32 3.68
N VAL A 79 19.68 -16.42 4.00
CA VAL A 79 20.97 -16.94 3.46
C VAL A 79 22.15 -15.98 3.34
#